data_AF-A0A0H4VGG7-F1
#
_entry.id   AF-A0A0H4VGG7-F1
#
_cell.length_a   1.000
_cell.length_b   1.000
_cell.length_c   1.000
_cell.angle_alpha   90.00
_cell.angle_beta   90.00
_cell.angle_gamma   90.00
#
_symmetry.space_group_name_H-M   'P 1'
#
loop_
_entity.id
_entity.type
_entity.pdbx_description
1 polymer ?
#
loop_
_entity_poly.entity_id
_entity_poly.type
_entity_poly.pdbx_seq_one_letter_code
_entity_poly.pdbx_strand_id
1 'polypeptide(L)'
;MNQQAFLFYKSLKDNNDKEEVLLGLDNFKIYLANLCKNVCSNGLKDKFIHRWIFKHELGSEKDYENYCKANLFAATNSLERIKSQLEGKEINNVTRRILVDFVCDLKPCIDKFDKYQDYSWLIINTNSHISNFYYSLSNHIFFNGEPNDHPEEKLILSSSTPFTIRQSIEYKIKRILGIDYWLIEGRPDIQAIPKCFKAIAANKQYYKIYNLDFEAIKAIHSWTNVYIHGGYRPEPWRTETALFCLKDLFYSGQTSVKNSFSLYAGVEVLETDLQVLMKNTEEIIRAGNSKPIEIKWLSKPEVAIIKNKKISQQGA
;
A
#
# COMPACT_ATOMS: atom_id res chain seq x y z
N MET A 1 33.94 -6.17 9.75
CA MET A 1 32.52 -5.79 9.89
C MET A 1 32.07 -5.16 8.59
N ASN A 2 30.88 -5.50 8.12
CA ASN A 2 30.27 -4.94 6.93
C ASN A 2 29.69 -3.54 7.27
N GLN A 3 29.90 -2.53 6.43
CA GLN A 3 29.56 -1.12 6.73
C GLN A 3 28.62 -0.49 5.69
N GLN A 4 27.97 -1.30 4.84
CA GLN A 4 27.15 -0.78 3.74
C GLN A 4 26.01 0.14 4.20
N ALA A 5 25.33 -0.22 5.31
CA ALA A 5 24.30 0.64 5.89
C ALA A 5 24.86 2.01 6.35
N PHE A 6 26.00 2.00 7.04
CA PHE A 6 26.66 3.23 7.51
C PHE A 6 27.12 4.12 6.34
N LEU A 7 27.72 3.52 5.31
CA LEU A 7 28.18 4.25 4.13
C LEU A 7 27.03 4.94 3.41
N PHE A 8 25.91 4.24 3.23
CA PHE A 8 24.72 4.86 2.63
C PHE A 8 24.12 5.93 3.54
N TYR A 9 23.97 5.68 4.84
CA TYR A 9 23.54 6.71 5.80
C TYR A 9 24.41 7.97 5.73
N LYS A 10 25.74 7.82 5.63
CA LYS A 10 26.65 8.95 5.52
C LYS A 10 26.42 9.74 4.23
N SER A 11 26.15 9.07 3.11
CA SER A 11 25.87 9.73 1.82
C SER A 11 24.61 10.60 1.86
N LEU A 12 23.67 10.31 2.76
CA LEU A 12 22.38 11.00 2.86
C LEU A 12 22.42 12.33 3.61
N LYS A 13 23.57 12.70 4.20
CA LYS A 13 23.74 14.00 4.88
C LYS A 13 23.44 15.17 3.95
N ASP A 14 22.81 16.21 4.49
CA ASP A 14 22.23 17.32 3.71
C ASP A 14 23.23 18.06 2.80
N ASN A 15 24.52 18.03 3.13
CA ASN A 15 25.57 18.71 2.38
C ASN A 15 26.08 17.92 1.16
N ASN A 16 25.72 16.65 1.04
CA ASN A 16 26.21 15.80 -0.03
C ASN A 16 25.41 16.00 -1.30
N ASP A 17 26.08 16.00 -2.45
CA ASP A 17 25.41 16.16 -3.73
C ASP A 17 24.55 14.93 -4.11
N LYS A 18 23.77 15.09 -5.18
CA LYS A 18 22.88 14.05 -5.68
C LYS A 18 23.63 12.80 -6.13
N GLU A 19 24.82 12.94 -6.71
CA GLU A 19 25.60 11.83 -7.27
C GLU A 19 26.11 10.92 -6.15
N GLU A 20 26.57 11.50 -5.03
CA GLU A 20 27.00 10.76 -3.85
C GLU A 20 25.84 9.96 -3.23
N VAL A 21 24.65 10.56 -3.15
CA VAL A 21 23.43 9.87 -2.66
C VAL A 21 23.06 8.70 -3.56
N LEU A 22 23.06 8.90 -4.88
CA LEU A 22 22.70 7.85 -5.83
C LEU A 22 23.73 6.70 -5.84
N LEU A 23 25.02 7.01 -5.71
CA LEU A 23 26.08 6.02 -5.57
C LEU A 23 25.93 5.22 -4.26
N GLY A 24 25.65 5.90 -3.15
CA GLY A 24 25.37 5.27 -1.87
C GLY A 24 24.14 4.34 -1.94
N LEU A 25 23.07 4.79 -2.59
CA LEU A 25 21.86 4.01 -2.82
C LEU A 25 22.15 2.75 -3.64
N ASP A 26 22.93 2.86 -4.72
CA ASP A 26 23.29 1.72 -5.56
C ASP A 26 24.13 0.69 -4.82
N ASN A 27 25.14 1.13 -4.07
CA ASN A 27 25.97 0.23 -3.27
C ASN A 27 25.13 -0.52 -2.22
N PHE A 28 24.23 0.19 -1.54
CA PHE A 28 23.34 -0.43 -0.56
C PHE A 28 22.34 -1.40 -1.20
N LYS A 29 21.77 -1.05 -2.37
CA LYS A 29 20.91 -1.96 -3.14
C LYS A 29 21.64 -3.23 -3.54
N ILE A 30 22.88 -3.12 -4.05
CA ILE A 30 23.69 -4.29 -4.42
C ILE A 30 23.94 -5.18 -3.20
N TYR A 31 24.25 -4.59 -2.06
CA TYR A 31 24.36 -5.31 -0.79
C TYR A 31 23.07 -6.06 -0.44
N LEU A 32 21.92 -5.39 -0.44
CA LEU A 32 20.63 -6.03 -0.12
C LEU A 32 20.26 -7.12 -1.12
N ALA A 33 20.54 -6.93 -2.41
CA ALA A 33 20.29 -7.93 -3.45
C ALA A 33 21.14 -9.19 -3.23
N ASN A 34 22.42 -9.03 -2.85
CA ASN A 34 23.28 -10.15 -2.50
C ASN A 34 22.80 -10.86 -1.22
N LEU A 35 22.37 -10.10 -0.21
CA LEU A 35 21.77 -10.67 0.99
C LEU A 35 20.49 -11.46 0.67
N CYS A 36 19.61 -10.91 -0.17
CA CYS A 36 18.41 -11.61 -0.66
C CYS A 36 18.76 -12.93 -1.34
N LYS A 37 19.78 -12.96 -2.23
CA LYS A 37 20.24 -14.18 -2.89
C LYS A 37 20.75 -15.23 -1.89
N ASN A 38 21.45 -14.80 -0.84
CA ASN A 38 21.93 -15.71 0.21
C ASN A 38 20.79 -16.28 1.06
N VAL A 39 19.75 -15.47 1.30
CA VAL A 39 18.56 -15.87 2.07
C VAL A 39 17.62 -16.77 1.26
N CYS A 40 17.44 -16.48 -0.03
CA CYS A 40 16.64 -17.27 -0.95
C CYS A 40 17.12 -17.09 -2.40
N SER A 41 17.92 -18.04 -2.89
CA SER A 41 18.58 -17.96 -4.20
C SER A 41 17.63 -17.86 -5.38
N ASN A 42 16.46 -18.49 -5.29
CA ASN A 42 15.42 -18.48 -6.33
C ASN A 42 14.52 -17.23 -6.25
N GLY A 43 14.74 -16.36 -5.27
CA GLY A 43 13.86 -15.23 -4.97
C GLY A 43 12.54 -15.64 -4.30
N LEU A 44 11.73 -14.63 -3.97
CA LEU A 44 10.41 -14.82 -3.37
C LEU A 44 9.31 -14.44 -4.36
N LYS A 45 8.21 -15.18 -4.33
CA LYS A 45 7.00 -14.83 -5.08
C LYS A 45 6.31 -13.62 -4.43
N ASP A 46 5.75 -12.72 -5.24
CA ASP A 46 5.03 -11.53 -4.74
C ASP A 46 3.95 -11.85 -3.71
N LYS A 47 3.17 -12.92 -3.94
CA LYS A 47 2.17 -13.40 -2.96
C LYS A 47 2.76 -13.71 -1.59
N PHE A 48 3.98 -14.25 -1.54
CA PHE A 48 4.66 -14.49 -0.28
C PHE A 48 5.05 -13.15 0.36
N ILE A 49 5.67 -12.25 -0.41
CA ILE A 49 6.09 -10.94 0.06
C ILE A 49 4.88 -10.18 0.64
N HIS A 50 3.82 -9.98 -0.14
CA HIS A 50 2.63 -9.23 0.26
C HIS A 50 1.94 -9.80 1.49
N ARG A 51 1.86 -11.14 1.60
CA ARG A 51 1.29 -11.81 2.78
C ARG A 51 2.03 -11.46 4.06
N TRP A 52 3.36 -11.38 4.00
CA TRP A 52 4.19 -11.26 5.20
C TRP A 52 4.55 -9.81 5.54
N ILE A 53 4.77 -8.92 4.55
CA ILE A 53 5.11 -7.53 4.85
C ILE A 53 3.98 -6.76 5.53
N PHE A 54 2.71 -7.12 5.28
CA PHE A 54 1.57 -6.45 5.90
C PHE A 54 1.04 -7.18 7.15
N LYS A 55 1.71 -8.28 7.55
CA LYS A 55 1.38 -9.00 8.78
C LYS A 55 1.84 -8.21 10.00
N HIS A 56 1.01 -8.16 11.04
CA HIS A 56 1.28 -7.43 12.29
C HIS A 56 1.34 -8.35 13.52
N GLU A 57 0.70 -9.52 13.47
CA GLU A 57 0.78 -10.53 14.52
C GLU A 57 1.80 -11.61 14.13
N LEU A 58 2.89 -11.75 14.88
CA LEU A 58 3.91 -12.78 14.65
C LEU A 58 3.89 -13.77 15.81
N GLY A 59 3.41 -15.00 15.56
CA GLY A 59 3.17 -15.99 16.62
C GLY A 59 4.31 -16.98 16.86
N SER A 60 5.36 -16.98 16.02
CA SER A 60 6.47 -17.92 16.13
C SER A 60 7.77 -17.35 15.58
N GLU A 61 8.90 -17.96 15.93
CA GLU A 61 10.20 -17.62 15.36
C GLU A 61 10.23 -17.78 13.82
N LYS A 62 9.52 -18.80 13.31
CA LYS A 62 9.37 -19.01 11.87
C LYS A 62 8.56 -17.90 11.20
N ASP A 63 7.54 -17.39 11.89
CA ASP A 63 6.76 -16.25 11.43
C ASP A 63 7.63 -14.99 11.37
N TYR A 64 8.45 -14.76 12.39
CA TYR A 64 9.41 -13.65 12.43
C TYR A 64 10.45 -13.78 11.31
N GLU A 65 11.00 -14.97 11.07
CA GLU A 65 11.93 -15.19 9.97
C GLU A 65 11.27 -14.88 8.61
N ASN A 66 10.06 -15.39 8.35
CA ASN A 66 9.33 -15.10 7.11
C ASN A 66 9.01 -13.61 6.96
N TYR A 67 8.66 -12.94 8.06
CA TYR A 67 8.47 -11.49 8.11
C TYR A 67 9.75 -10.76 7.71
N CYS A 68 10.91 -11.10 8.29
CA CYS A 68 12.18 -10.49 7.93
C CYS A 68 12.55 -10.76 6.47
N LYS A 69 12.35 -11.98 5.97
CA LYS A 69 12.58 -12.31 4.54
C LYS A 69 11.74 -11.41 3.64
N ALA A 70 10.44 -11.33 3.90
CA ALA A 70 9.54 -10.54 3.08
C ALA A 70 9.88 -9.05 3.10
N ASN A 71 10.19 -8.49 4.27
CA ASN A 71 10.57 -7.07 4.39
C ASN A 71 11.90 -6.76 3.69
N LEU A 72 12.89 -7.65 3.78
CA LEU A 72 14.16 -7.50 3.08
C LEU A 72 13.97 -7.45 1.55
N PHE A 73 13.19 -8.39 1.00
CA PHE A 73 12.89 -8.43 -0.44
C PHE A 73 12.03 -7.24 -0.87
N ALA A 74 11.01 -6.88 -0.09
CA ALA A 74 10.17 -5.71 -0.39
C ALA A 74 10.98 -4.42 -0.40
N ALA A 75 11.87 -4.22 0.57
CA ALA A 75 12.72 -3.04 0.62
C ALA A 75 13.71 -2.97 -0.53
N THR A 76 14.31 -4.11 -0.91
CA THR A 76 15.19 -4.19 -2.09
C THR A 76 14.44 -3.76 -3.36
N ASN A 77 13.24 -4.30 -3.58
CA ASN A 77 12.40 -3.95 -4.74
C ASN A 77 11.93 -2.49 -4.69
N SER A 78 11.64 -1.99 -3.48
CA SER A 78 11.19 -0.63 -3.25
C SER A 78 12.28 0.39 -3.57
N LEU A 79 13.53 0.14 -3.15
CA LEU A 79 14.66 1.00 -3.48
C LEU A 79 14.95 1.04 -4.98
N GLU A 80 14.71 -0.04 -5.73
CA GLU A 80 14.78 -0.03 -7.20
C GLU A 80 13.79 0.95 -7.81
N ARG A 81 12.54 0.89 -7.36
CA ARG A 81 11.47 1.79 -7.84
C ARG A 81 11.73 3.24 -7.43
N ILE A 82 12.18 3.47 -6.19
CA ILE A 82 12.55 4.80 -5.71
C ILE A 82 13.70 5.37 -6.55
N LYS A 83 14.77 4.60 -6.78
CA LYS A 83 15.89 5.05 -7.62
C LYS A 83 15.40 5.51 -8.99
N SER A 84 14.58 4.69 -9.65
CA SER A 84 14.02 5.00 -10.97
C SER A 84 13.21 6.32 -10.96
N GLN A 85 12.59 6.68 -9.84
CA GLN A 85 11.86 7.94 -9.69
C GLN A 85 12.74 9.16 -9.40
N LEU A 86 13.96 8.95 -8.89
CA LEU A 86 14.94 10.00 -8.59
C LEU A 86 15.82 10.36 -9.78
N GLU A 87 15.87 9.49 -10.80
CA GLU A 87 16.51 9.80 -12.08
C GLU A 87 15.91 11.10 -12.66
N GLY A 88 16.77 12.08 -12.94
CA GLY A 88 16.34 13.39 -13.44
C GLY A 88 15.63 14.33 -12.44
N LYS A 89 15.53 13.99 -11.14
CA LYS A 89 14.93 14.88 -10.11
C LYS A 89 15.91 15.30 -9.04
N GLU A 90 15.70 16.46 -8.44
CA GLU A 90 16.41 16.87 -7.23
C GLU A 90 16.00 16.00 -6.03
N ILE A 91 16.95 15.72 -5.13
CA ILE A 91 16.70 14.94 -3.92
C ILE A 91 16.45 15.91 -2.76
N ASN A 92 15.18 16.10 -2.42
CA ASN A 92 14.78 16.97 -1.31
C ASN A 92 14.96 16.30 0.07
N ASN A 93 14.84 17.10 1.13
CA ASN A 93 15.03 16.66 2.51
C ASN A 93 14.05 15.56 2.95
N VAL A 94 12.82 15.56 2.42
CA VAL A 94 11.83 14.50 2.71
C VAL A 94 12.31 13.17 2.13
N THR A 95 12.76 13.15 0.88
CA THR A 95 13.34 11.97 0.24
C THR A 95 14.58 11.49 1.00
N ARG A 96 15.49 12.39 1.38
CA ARG A 96 16.67 12.04 2.19
C ARG A 96 16.26 11.38 3.50
N ARG A 97 15.28 11.95 4.21
CA ARG A 97 14.80 11.39 5.47
C ARG A 97 14.16 10.02 5.28
N ILE A 98 13.34 9.84 4.24
CA ILE A 98 12.76 8.54 3.89
C ILE A 98 13.87 7.51 3.69
N LEU A 99 14.93 7.85 2.96
CA LEU A 99 16.07 6.95 2.73
C LEU A 99 16.86 6.66 4.02
N VAL A 100 16.98 7.63 4.93
CA VAL A 100 17.56 7.39 6.27
C VAL A 100 16.71 6.38 7.03
N ASP A 101 15.40 6.57 7.03
CA ASP A 101 14.45 5.67 7.69
C ASP A 101 14.51 4.25 7.09
N PHE A 102 14.69 4.12 5.76
CA PHE A 102 14.94 2.83 5.10
C PHE A 102 16.12 2.08 5.71
N VAL A 103 17.28 2.74 5.84
CA VAL A 103 18.52 2.11 6.32
C VAL A 103 18.41 1.71 7.78
N CYS A 104 17.85 2.60 8.60
CA CYS A 104 17.74 2.41 10.04
C CYS A 104 16.68 1.38 10.41
N ASP A 105 15.49 1.46 9.81
CA ASP A 105 14.37 0.57 10.15
C ASP A 105 14.59 -0.86 9.64
N LEU A 106 15.43 -1.06 8.60
CA LEU A 106 15.75 -2.40 8.09
C LEU A 106 16.66 -3.21 9.03
N LYS A 107 17.30 -2.57 10.01
CA LYS A 107 18.24 -3.22 10.93
C LYS A 107 17.75 -4.56 11.48
N PRO A 108 16.53 -4.71 12.03
CA PRO A 108 16.08 -5.99 12.59
C PRO A 108 16.00 -7.11 11.54
N CYS A 109 15.67 -6.77 10.29
CA CYS A 109 15.58 -7.73 9.19
C CYS A 109 16.97 -8.09 8.64
N ILE A 110 17.89 -7.12 8.58
CA ILE A 110 19.28 -7.35 8.17
C ILE A 110 20.02 -8.16 9.23
N ASP A 111 19.95 -7.79 10.50
CA ASP A 111 20.61 -8.50 11.62
C ASP A 111 20.20 -9.98 11.70
N LYS A 112 18.97 -10.30 11.27
CA LYS A 112 18.47 -11.68 11.20
C LYS A 112 19.27 -12.55 10.23
N PHE A 113 19.82 -11.97 9.16
CA PHE A 113 20.51 -12.68 8.07
C PHE A 113 21.99 -12.30 7.87
N ASP A 114 22.43 -11.14 8.37
CA ASP A 114 23.81 -10.66 8.34
C ASP A 114 24.16 -9.99 9.67
N LYS A 115 24.62 -10.80 10.64
CA LYS A 115 25.08 -10.32 11.96
C LYS A 115 26.38 -9.53 11.90
N TYR A 116 27.07 -9.49 10.74
CA TYR A 116 28.33 -8.76 10.59
C TYR A 116 28.14 -7.33 10.08
N GLN A 117 26.92 -6.95 9.69
CA GLN A 117 26.57 -5.58 9.37
C GLN A 117 26.62 -4.71 10.62
N ASP A 118 27.44 -3.66 10.56
CA ASP A 118 27.65 -2.75 11.67
C ASP A 118 26.54 -1.69 11.74
N TYR A 119 25.84 -1.70 12.87
CA TYR A 119 24.82 -0.74 13.28
C TYR A 119 25.13 -0.07 14.62
N SER A 120 26.37 -0.17 15.12
CA SER A 120 26.78 0.45 16.39
C SER A 120 26.66 1.98 16.40
N TRP A 121 26.66 2.60 15.21
CA TRP A 121 26.42 4.02 15.00
C TRP A 121 24.95 4.45 15.16
N LEU A 122 24.00 3.51 15.10
CA LEU A 122 22.58 3.78 15.24
C LEU A 122 22.19 3.77 16.73
N ILE A 123 22.45 4.88 17.40
CA ILE A 123 22.24 5.03 18.85
C ILE A 123 20.79 5.38 19.21
N ILE A 124 20.03 5.97 18.28
CA ILE A 124 18.70 6.55 18.53
C ILE A 124 17.67 5.99 17.56
N ASN A 125 16.42 5.85 18.04
CA ASN A 125 15.27 5.52 17.22
C ASN A 125 14.93 6.68 16.26
N THR A 126 14.77 6.40 14.97
CA THR A 126 14.39 7.39 13.95
C THR A 126 12.91 7.80 14.02
N ASN A 127 12.09 7.08 14.80
CA ASN A 127 10.67 7.35 15.00
C ASN A 127 10.41 8.41 16.10
N SER A 128 10.91 9.63 15.90
CA SER A 128 10.73 10.76 16.81
C SER A 128 9.92 11.86 16.14
N HIS A 129 8.59 11.77 16.17
CA HIS A 129 7.72 12.86 15.73
C HIS A 129 7.22 13.66 16.94
N ILE A 130 7.41 14.98 16.92
CA ILE A 130 6.92 15.87 17.98
C ILE A 130 5.44 16.15 17.73
N SER A 131 4.59 15.90 18.75
CA SER A 131 3.13 16.03 18.66
C SER A 131 2.65 17.41 18.18
N ASN A 132 3.36 18.48 18.54
CA ASN A 132 3.03 19.85 18.11
C ASN A 132 3.02 20.01 16.58
N PHE A 133 3.88 19.29 15.86
CA PHE A 133 3.89 19.37 14.40
C PHE A 133 2.72 18.63 13.76
N TYR A 134 2.08 17.66 14.43
CA TYR A 134 0.81 17.10 13.96
C TYR A 134 -0.32 18.13 14.04
N TYR A 135 -0.39 18.89 15.15
CA TYR A 135 -1.36 19.96 15.29
C TYR A 135 -1.11 21.09 14.28
N SER A 136 0.15 21.52 14.14
CA SER A 136 0.57 22.54 13.17
C SER A 136 0.16 22.13 11.74
N LEU A 137 0.54 20.92 11.34
CA LEU A 137 0.17 20.37 10.04
C LEU A 137 -1.35 20.34 9.85
N SER A 138 -2.11 19.88 10.85
CA SER A 138 -3.56 19.80 10.76
C SER A 138 -4.21 21.17 10.58
N ASN A 139 -3.72 22.18 11.31
CA ASN A 139 -4.16 23.56 11.20
C ASN A 139 -3.87 24.13 9.79
N HIS A 140 -2.65 23.91 9.28
CA HIS A 140 -2.27 24.39 7.95
C HIS A 140 -3.02 23.69 6.81
N ILE A 141 -3.18 22.37 6.86
CA ILE A 141 -3.99 21.66 5.87
C ILE A 141 -5.44 22.17 5.87
N PHE A 142 -6.04 22.40 7.05
CA PHE A 142 -7.43 22.84 7.14
C PHE A 142 -7.65 24.24 6.54
N PHE A 143 -6.79 25.20 6.88
CA PHE A 143 -6.97 26.60 6.45
C PHE A 143 -6.35 26.89 5.07
N ASN A 144 -5.30 26.17 4.68
CA ASN A 144 -4.51 26.48 3.48
C ASN A 144 -4.46 25.35 2.44
N GLY A 145 -4.83 24.11 2.80
CA GLY A 145 -4.76 22.95 1.91
C GLY A 145 -3.37 22.35 1.71
N GLU A 146 -2.35 22.82 2.44
CA GLU A 146 -0.95 22.40 2.30
C GLU A 146 -0.19 22.48 3.65
N PRO A 147 0.93 21.77 3.82
CA PRO A 147 1.78 21.90 5.02
C PRO A 147 2.46 23.28 5.05
N ASN A 148 2.87 23.73 6.24
CA ASN A 148 3.75 24.90 6.35
C ASN A 148 5.17 24.59 5.85
N ASP A 149 6.05 25.59 5.88
CA ASP A 149 7.43 25.48 5.42
C ASP A 149 8.34 24.68 6.35
N HIS A 150 7.90 24.39 7.59
CA HIS A 150 8.70 23.65 8.54
C HIS A 150 8.95 22.20 8.03
N PRO A 151 10.22 21.73 7.95
CA PRO A 151 10.55 20.41 7.42
C PRO A 151 9.81 19.25 8.13
N GLU A 152 9.66 19.33 9.46
CA GLU A 152 8.91 18.33 10.24
C GLU A 152 7.43 18.20 9.83
N GLU A 153 6.78 19.29 9.40
CA GLU A 153 5.39 19.19 8.90
C GLU A 153 5.33 18.42 7.58
N LYS A 154 6.29 18.65 6.68
CA LYS A 154 6.40 17.90 5.41
C LYS A 154 6.72 16.42 5.67
N LEU A 155 7.52 16.12 6.68
CA LEU A 155 7.79 14.75 7.12
C LEU A 155 6.54 14.08 7.70
N ILE A 156 5.79 14.76 8.57
CA ILE A 156 4.52 14.23 9.11
C ILE A 156 3.47 14.08 8.02
N LEU A 157 3.42 14.98 7.04
CA LEU A 157 2.54 14.82 5.89
C LEU A 157 2.87 13.53 5.14
N SER A 158 4.16 13.21 4.94
CA SER A 158 4.55 11.94 4.33
C SER A 158 4.12 10.73 5.16
N SER A 159 4.15 10.83 6.50
CA SER A 159 3.67 9.76 7.40
C SER A 159 2.14 9.62 7.44
N SER A 160 1.39 10.58 6.89
CA SER A 160 -0.07 10.46 6.69
C SER A 160 -0.45 9.53 5.52
N THR A 161 0.52 9.12 4.68
CA THR A 161 0.25 8.30 3.48
C THR A 161 -0.57 7.03 3.76
N PRO A 162 -0.34 6.22 4.82
CA PRO A 162 -1.18 5.06 5.11
C PRO A 162 -2.64 5.41 5.42
N PHE A 163 -2.92 6.59 5.99
CA PHE A 163 -4.28 7.05 6.21
C PHE A 163 -4.99 7.28 4.87
N THR A 164 -4.34 7.99 3.95
CA THR A 164 -4.87 8.23 2.61
C THR A 164 -5.03 6.94 1.81
N ILE A 165 -4.08 5.99 1.93
CA ILE A 165 -4.19 4.64 1.35
C ILE A 165 -5.44 3.94 1.87
N ARG A 166 -5.64 3.91 3.21
CA ARG A 166 -6.80 3.28 3.82
C ARG A 166 -8.10 3.84 3.26
N GLN A 167 -8.26 5.16 3.33
CA GLN A 167 -9.47 5.84 2.84
C GLN A 167 -9.71 5.53 1.35
N SER A 168 -8.65 5.56 0.54
CA SER A 168 -8.74 5.23 -0.88
C SER A 168 -9.25 3.80 -1.11
N ILE A 169 -8.73 2.81 -0.37
CA ILE A 169 -9.20 1.42 -0.45
C ILE A 169 -10.67 1.33 -0.02
N GLU A 170 -11.04 1.94 1.10
CA GLU A 170 -12.40 1.87 1.65
C GLU A 170 -13.44 2.44 0.67
N TYR A 171 -13.15 3.60 0.06
CA TYR A 171 -13.97 4.13 -1.01
C TYR A 171 -14.00 3.21 -2.22
N LYS A 172 -12.84 2.78 -2.72
CA LYS A 172 -12.75 2.00 -3.94
C LYS A 172 -13.51 0.68 -3.84
N ILE A 173 -13.36 -0.03 -2.72
CA ILE A 173 -14.01 -1.32 -2.47
C ILE A 173 -15.53 -1.16 -2.36
N LYS A 174 -16.04 -0.14 -1.66
CA LYS A 174 -17.48 0.17 -1.63
C LYS A 174 -18.03 0.51 -3.02
N ARG A 175 -17.29 1.33 -3.76
CA ARG A 175 -17.71 1.79 -5.09
C ARG A 175 -17.63 0.71 -6.16
N ILE A 176 -16.71 -0.25 -6.08
CA ILE A 176 -16.70 -1.46 -6.92
C ILE A 176 -18.01 -2.24 -6.74
N LEU A 177 -18.50 -2.33 -5.51
CA LEU A 177 -19.79 -2.95 -5.18
C LEU A 177 -21.01 -2.08 -5.51
N GLY A 178 -20.80 -0.84 -5.96
CA GLY A 178 -21.89 0.12 -6.21
C GLY A 178 -22.53 0.71 -4.96
N ILE A 179 -21.86 0.64 -3.81
CA ILE A 179 -22.40 1.11 -2.53
C ILE A 179 -21.87 2.50 -2.22
N ASP A 180 -22.75 3.42 -1.84
CA ASP A 180 -22.38 4.71 -1.26
C ASP A 180 -22.14 4.53 0.25
N TYR A 181 -23.21 4.19 0.97
CA TYR A 181 -23.21 3.84 2.39
C TYR A 181 -24.40 2.93 2.73
N TRP A 182 -24.42 2.40 3.94
CA TRP A 182 -25.62 1.82 4.52
C TRP A 182 -25.70 2.09 6.02
N LEU A 183 -26.92 2.03 6.53
CA LEU A 183 -27.25 2.32 7.92
C LEU A 183 -27.92 1.10 8.57
N ILE A 184 -27.55 0.83 9.81
CA ILE A 184 -28.24 -0.10 10.70
C ILE A 184 -28.91 0.75 11.77
N GLU A 185 -30.25 0.77 11.82
CA GLU A 185 -31.03 1.64 12.72
C GLU A 185 -30.60 3.12 12.64
N GLY A 186 -30.40 3.62 11.43
CA GLY A 186 -30.02 5.02 11.18
C GLY A 186 -28.56 5.37 11.49
N ARG A 187 -27.70 4.38 11.85
CA ARG A 187 -26.28 4.60 12.13
C ARG A 187 -25.37 3.88 11.14
N PRO A 188 -24.19 4.45 10.79
CA PRO A 188 -23.21 3.76 9.96
C PRO A 188 -22.78 2.42 10.54
N ASP A 189 -22.65 1.40 9.68
CA ASP A 189 -22.17 0.07 10.09
C ASP A 189 -20.65 0.06 10.27
N ILE A 190 -20.18 -0.17 11.50
CA ILE A 190 -18.74 -0.29 11.80
C ILE A 190 -18.09 -1.49 11.11
N GLN A 191 -18.87 -2.51 10.73
CA GLN A 191 -18.40 -3.69 10.00
C GLN A 191 -18.51 -3.52 8.48
N ALA A 192 -18.68 -2.29 7.99
CA ALA A 192 -18.94 -2.06 6.57
C ALA A 192 -17.84 -2.62 5.66
N ILE A 193 -16.59 -2.23 5.92
CA ILE A 193 -15.47 -2.62 5.07
C ILE A 193 -15.17 -4.13 5.14
N PRO A 194 -15.14 -4.79 6.32
CA PRO A 194 -15.06 -6.24 6.39
C PRO A 194 -16.14 -6.97 5.57
N LYS A 195 -17.39 -6.48 5.60
CA LYS A 195 -18.48 -7.04 4.79
C LYS A 195 -18.27 -6.80 3.30
N CYS A 196 -17.76 -5.64 2.89
CA CYS A 196 -17.42 -5.40 1.49
C CYS A 196 -16.35 -6.37 0.98
N PHE A 197 -15.27 -6.60 1.73
CA PHE A 197 -14.26 -7.59 1.35
C PHE A 197 -14.83 -9.01 1.28
N LYS A 198 -15.72 -9.37 2.22
CA LYS A 198 -16.43 -10.65 2.17
C LYS A 198 -17.30 -10.77 0.92
N ALA A 199 -18.00 -9.70 0.55
CA ALA A 199 -18.83 -9.65 -0.65
C ALA A 199 -17.99 -9.78 -1.93
N ILE A 200 -16.84 -9.11 -2.01
CA ILE A 200 -15.91 -9.26 -3.15
C ILE A 200 -15.41 -10.71 -3.26
N ALA A 201 -14.96 -11.30 -2.16
CA ALA A 201 -14.44 -12.68 -2.16
C ALA A 201 -15.51 -13.71 -2.58
N ALA A 202 -16.75 -13.56 -2.09
CA ALA A 202 -17.87 -14.44 -2.41
C ALA A 202 -18.35 -14.31 -3.87
N ASN A 203 -18.10 -13.15 -4.49
CA ASN A 203 -18.52 -12.84 -5.85
C ASN A 203 -17.34 -12.76 -6.84
N LYS A 204 -16.19 -13.36 -6.50
CA LYS A 204 -14.94 -13.25 -7.27
C LYS A 204 -15.10 -13.61 -8.76
N GLN A 205 -16.01 -14.53 -9.07
CA GLN A 205 -16.26 -15.02 -10.44
C GLN A 205 -16.85 -13.95 -11.38
N TYR A 206 -17.47 -12.90 -10.84
CA TYR A 206 -18.06 -11.81 -11.63
C TYR A 206 -17.07 -10.68 -11.92
N TYR A 207 -15.90 -10.69 -11.28
CA TYR A 207 -14.88 -9.67 -11.48
C TYR A 207 -13.80 -10.17 -12.42
N LYS A 208 -13.58 -9.44 -13.52
CA LYS A 208 -12.38 -9.58 -14.34
C LYS A 208 -11.35 -8.58 -13.83
N ILE A 209 -10.19 -9.09 -13.45
CA ILE A 209 -9.12 -8.31 -12.82
C ILE A 209 -7.80 -8.57 -13.56
N TYR A 210 -6.97 -7.52 -13.68
CA TYR A 210 -5.67 -7.59 -14.33
C TYR A 210 -4.58 -7.26 -13.31
N ASN A 211 -3.69 -8.23 -13.03
CA ASN A 211 -2.58 -8.10 -12.08
C ASN A 211 -2.98 -7.62 -10.66
N LEU A 212 -4.24 -7.79 -10.29
CA LEU A 212 -4.81 -7.39 -9.01
C LEU A 212 -4.92 -8.58 -8.05
N ASP A 213 -4.67 -8.34 -6.76
CA ASP A 213 -4.90 -9.33 -5.70
C ASP A 213 -5.70 -8.70 -4.55
N PHE A 214 -6.99 -9.04 -4.45
CA PHE A 214 -7.86 -8.54 -3.38
C PHE A 214 -7.42 -8.98 -1.98
N GLU A 215 -6.73 -10.11 -1.84
CA GLU A 215 -6.20 -10.52 -0.54
C GLU A 215 -5.02 -9.64 -0.13
N ALA A 216 -4.17 -9.23 -1.08
CA ALA A 216 -3.12 -8.26 -0.83
C ALA A 216 -3.71 -6.88 -0.46
N ILE A 217 -4.77 -6.43 -1.15
CA ILE A 217 -5.46 -5.16 -0.82
C ILE A 217 -6.07 -5.22 0.58
N LYS A 218 -6.69 -6.34 0.95
CA LYS A 218 -7.23 -6.56 2.29
C LYS A 218 -6.13 -6.56 3.35
N ALA A 219 -4.97 -7.16 3.06
CA ALA A 219 -3.81 -7.13 3.94
C ALA A 219 -3.27 -5.70 4.14
N ILE A 220 -3.19 -4.90 3.06
CA ILE A 220 -2.81 -3.48 3.12
C ILE A 220 -3.82 -2.71 3.98
N HIS A 221 -5.13 -2.88 3.74
CA HIS A 221 -6.17 -2.23 4.54
C HIS A 221 -6.03 -2.57 6.03
N SER A 222 -5.86 -3.85 6.36
CA SER A 222 -5.66 -4.30 7.74
C SER A 222 -4.41 -3.68 8.37
N TRP A 223 -3.28 -3.64 7.64
CA TRP A 223 -2.05 -2.99 8.10
C TRP A 223 -2.25 -1.49 8.37
N THR A 224 -2.89 -0.75 7.45
CA THR A 224 -3.16 0.67 7.65
C THR A 224 -4.06 0.93 8.86
N ASN A 225 -4.99 0.03 9.17
CA ASN A 225 -5.81 0.12 10.38
C ASN A 225 -4.97 0.01 11.66
N VAL A 226 -4.07 -0.98 11.73
CA VAL A 226 -3.18 -1.15 12.88
C VAL A 226 -2.26 0.06 13.03
N TYR A 227 -1.71 0.58 11.93
CA TYR A 227 -0.87 1.78 11.93
C TYR A 227 -1.57 3.00 12.54
N ILE A 228 -2.77 3.33 12.03
CA ILE A 228 -3.53 4.52 12.46
C ILE A 228 -3.86 4.46 13.96
N HIS A 229 -4.16 3.26 14.48
CA HIS A 229 -4.50 3.09 15.89
C HIS A 229 -3.28 2.84 16.80
N GLY A 230 -2.14 2.42 16.23
CA GLY A 230 -0.92 2.09 16.98
C GLY A 230 0.03 3.26 17.21
N GLY A 231 -0.06 4.34 16.42
CA GLY A 231 0.71 5.57 16.65
C GLY A 231 2.23 5.45 16.42
N TYR A 232 2.69 4.40 15.72
CA TYR A 232 4.08 4.26 15.27
C TYR A 232 4.23 4.72 13.83
N ARG A 233 5.41 5.19 13.36
CA ARG A 233 5.69 5.54 11.94
C ARG A 233 5.76 4.27 11.07
N PRO A 234 5.28 4.26 9.81
CA PRO A 234 5.29 3.07 8.99
C PRO A 234 6.68 2.90 8.37
N GLU A 235 7.15 1.67 8.24
CA GLU A 235 8.40 1.41 7.54
C GLU A 235 8.26 1.85 6.07
N PRO A 236 9.21 2.65 5.52
CA PRO A 236 9.02 3.31 4.23
C PRO A 236 8.74 2.35 3.06
N TRP A 237 9.41 1.19 3.04
CA TRP A 237 9.20 0.20 1.97
C TRP A 237 7.82 -0.45 2.00
N ARG A 238 7.15 -0.52 3.17
CA ARG A 238 5.78 -1.05 3.25
C ARG A 238 4.80 -0.07 2.62
N THR A 239 4.98 1.23 2.90
CA THR A 239 4.19 2.30 2.29
C THR A 239 4.38 2.33 0.77
N GLU A 240 5.63 2.32 0.30
CA GLU A 240 5.91 2.32 -1.14
C GLU A 240 5.42 1.03 -1.82
N THR A 241 5.60 -0.13 -1.19
CA THR A 241 5.07 -1.40 -1.74
C THR A 241 3.54 -1.41 -1.77
N ALA A 242 2.87 -0.83 -0.76
CA ALA A 242 1.42 -0.68 -0.77
C ALA A 242 0.95 0.20 -1.95
N LEU A 243 1.61 1.35 -2.17
CA LEU A 243 1.32 2.21 -3.32
C LEU A 243 1.53 1.47 -4.66
N PHE A 244 2.62 0.71 -4.77
CA PHE A 244 2.91 -0.11 -5.95
C PHE A 244 1.80 -1.15 -6.20
N CYS A 245 1.41 -1.92 -5.18
CA CYS A 245 0.35 -2.92 -5.27
C CYS A 245 -1.02 -2.32 -5.63
N LEU A 246 -1.30 -1.12 -5.13
CA LEU A 246 -2.58 -0.44 -5.37
C LEU A 246 -2.65 0.23 -6.72
N LYS A 247 -1.52 0.43 -7.42
CA LYS A 247 -1.50 1.08 -8.73
C LYS A 247 -2.48 0.43 -9.71
N ASP A 248 -2.54 -0.89 -9.76
CA ASP A 248 -3.45 -1.60 -10.69
C ASP A 248 -4.91 -1.56 -10.24
N LEU A 249 -5.19 -1.31 -8.95
CA LEU A 249 -6.57 -1.09 -8.48
C LEU A 249 -7.14 0.24 -8.97
N PHE A 250 -6.30 1.29 -9.01
CA PHE A 250 -6.73 2.67 -9.27
C PHE A 250 -6.41 3.14 -10.70
N TYR A 251 -5.36 2.63 -11.32
CA TYR A 251 -4.73 3.20 -12.51
C TYR A 251 -4.21 2.14 -13.51
N SER A 252 -4.82 0.95 -13.59
CA SER A 252 -4.31 -0.07 -14.53
C SER A 252 -4.36 0.40 -15.99
N GLY A 253 -5.35 1.25 -16.34
CA GLY A 253 -5.57 1.72 -17.71
C GLY A 253 -5.85 0.59 -18.71
N GLN A 254 -5.90 -0.66 -18.24
CA GLN A 254 -6.05 -1.87 -19.02
C GLN A 254 -7.44 -2.42 -18.77
N THR A 255 -8.23 -2.40 -19.83
CA THR A 255 -9.53 -3.07 -19.91
C THR A 255 -9.47 -4.08 -21.04
N SER A 256 -10.37 -5.05 -21.04
CA SER A 256 -10.53 -6.04 -22.11
C SER A 256 -10.83 -5.41 -23.48
N VAL A 257 -11.20 -4.12 -23.51
CA VAL A 257 -11.37 -3.33 -24.73
C VAL A 257 -10.10 -2.51 -24.98
N LYS A 258 -9.27 -2.94 -25.95
CA LYS A 258 -8.13 -2.15 -26.43
C LYS A 258 -8.60 -0.73 -26.77
N ASN A 259 -8.01 0.28 -26.12
CA ASN A 259 -8.25 1.72 -26.28
C ASN A 259 -9.36 2.38 -25.45
N SER A 260 -10.00 1.71 -24.47
CA SER A 260 -10.81 2.45 -23.47
C SER A 260 -10.02 2.74 -22.20
N PHE A 261 -9.66 4.01 -22.01
CA PHE A 261 -9.28 4.55 -20.71
C PHE A 261 -10.56 4.61 -19.86
N SER A 262 -10.71 3.69 -18.91
CA SER A 262 -11.73 3.86 -17.88
C SER A 262 -11.12 4.67 -16.75
N LEU A 263 -11.77 5.76 -16.35
CA LEU A 263 -11.47 6.51 -15.13
C LEU A 263 -11.58 5.63 -13.86
N TYR A 264 -12.01 4.36 -13.99
CA TYR A 264 -12.41 3.49 -12.89
C TYR A 264 -11.66 2.16 -12.79
N ALA A 265 -10.80 1.78 -13.74
CA ALA A 265 -10.54 0.35 -13.93
C ALA A 265 -9.26 -0.17 -13.26
N GLY A 266 -9.46 -0.99 -12.23
CA GLY A 266 -8.73 -2.25 -12.01
C GLY A 266 -9.66 -3.49 -12.07
N VAL A 267 -10.96 -3.26 -12.27
CA VAL A 267 -12.03 -4.27 -12.15
C VAL A 267 -13.08 -4.06 -13.24
N GLU A 268 -13.41 -5.14 -13.95
CA GLU A 268 -14.49 -5.15 -14.94
C GLU A 268 -15.58 -6.14 -14.54
N VAL A 269 -16.83 -5.83 -14.92
CA VAL A 269 -18.01 -6.65 -14.68
C VAL A 269 -18.86 -6.69 -15.95
N LEU A 270 -19.44 -7.85 -16.29
CA LEU A 270 -20.39 -7.94 -17.39
C LEU A 270 -21.69 -7.24 -17.00
N GLU A 271 -22.29 -6.50 -17.94
CA GLU A 271 -23.57 -5.81 -17.71
C GLU A 271 -24.67 -6.77 -17.22
N THR A 272 -24.67 -8.00 -17.73
CA THR A 272 -25.62 -9.06 -17.34
C THR A 272 -25.46 -9.54 -15.90
N ASP A 273 -24.29 -9.36 -15.31
CA ASP A 273 -23.97 -9.89 -13.98
C ASP A 273 -24.25 -8.88 -12.86
N LEU A 274 -24.45 -7.59 -13.22
CA LEU A 274 -24.61 -6.51 -12.25
C LEU A 274 -25.77 -6.71 -11.27
N GLN A 275 -26.94 -7.13 -11.77
CA GLN A 275 -28.11 -7.34 -10.91
C GLN A 275 -27.88 -8.48 -9.90
N VAL A 276 -27.25 -9.57 -10.35
CA VAL A 276 -26.91 -10.71 -9.49
C VAL A 276 -25.86 -10.29 -8.46
N LEU A 277 -24.85 -9.53 -8.88
CA LEU A 277 -23.81 -9.00 -8.00
C LEU A 277 -24.41 -8.13 -6.88
N MET A 278 -25.30 -7.20 -7.23
CA MET A 278 -25.97 -6.32 -6.28
C MET A 278 -26.80 -7.12 -5.28
N LYS A 279 -27.60 -8.08 -5.77
CA LYS A 279 -28.42 -8.94 -4.91
C LYS A 279 -27.59 -9.77 -3.94
N ASN A 280 -26.55 -10.46 -4.42
CA ASN A 280 -25.67 -11.26 -3.57
C ASN A 280 -24.94 -10.38 -2.54
N THR A 281 -24.55 -9.17 -2.93
CA THR A 281 -23.92 -8.20 -2.02
C THR A 281 -24.88 -7.76 -0.92
N GLU A 282 -26.13 -7.47 -1.27
CA GLU A 282 -27.18 -7.15 -0.31
C GLU A 282 -27.43 -8.29 0.68
N GLU A 283 -27.52 -9.53 0.20
CA GLU A 283 -27.67 -10.72 1.06
C GLU A 283 -26.52 -10.84 2.07
N ILE A 284 -25.27 -10.60 1.63
CA ILE A 284 -24.10 -10.63 2.51
C ILE A 284 -24.11 -9.51 3.54
N ILE A 285 -24.56 -8.30 3.17
CA ILE A 285 -24.68 -7.15 4.08
C ILE A 285 -25.73 -7.40 5.16
N ARG A 286 -26.87 -7.99 4.77
CA ARG A 286 -27.99 -8.34 5.63
C ARG A 286 -27.74 -9.60 6.47
N ALA A 287 -26.85 -10.49 6.05
CA ALA A 287 -26.56 -11.73 6.75
C ALA A 287 -26.15 -11.49 8.21
N GLY A 288 -26.85 -12.15 9.14
CA GLY A 288 -26.56 -12.09 10.57
C GLY A 288 -27.05 -10.83 11.29
N ASN A 289 -27.76 -9.94 10.61
CA ASN A 289 -28.36 -8.74 11.22
C ASN A 289 -29.89 -8.90 11.30
N SER A 290 -30.43 -8.88 12.52
CA SER A 290 -31.89 -8.86 12.76
C SER A 290 -32.52 -7.48 12.63
N LYS A 291 -31.70 -6.44 12.58
CA LYS A 291 -32.11 -5.04 12.54
C LYS A 291 -32.35 -4.56 11.11
N PRO A 292 -33.27 -3.60 10.87
CA PRO A 292 -33.47 -3.00 9.57
C PRO A 292 -32.17 -2.38 9.02
N ILE A 293 -31.85 -2.69 7.77
CA ILE A 293 -30.71 -2.11 7.05
C ILE A 293 -31.22 -1.32 5.85
N GLU A 294 -30.84 -0.05 5.78
CA GLU A 294 -31.04 0.83 4.64
C GLU A 294 -29.73 0.93 3.85
N ILE A 295 -29.74 0.50 2.58
CA ILE A 295 -28.56 0.55 1.71
C ILE A 295 -28.77 1.63 0.66
N LYS A 296 -27.83 2.59 0.60
CA LYS A 296 -27.77 3.59 -0.45
C LYS A 296 -26.83 3.12 -1.56
N TRP A 297 -27.41 2.83 -2.72
CA TRP A 297 -26.67 2.47 -3.93
C TRP A 297 -26.24 3.70 -4.71
N LEU A 298 -25.07 3.61 -5.35
CA LEU A 298 -24.58 4.58 -6.33
C LEU A 298 -25.34 4.41 -7.64
N SER A 299 -25.52 5.52 -8.35
CA SER A 299 -26.08 5.48 -9.71
C SER A 299 -25.14 4.81 -10.72
N LYS A 300 -23.83 4.84 -10.45
CA LYS A 300 -22.78 4.20 -11.25
C LYS A 300 -21.70 3.61 -10.34
N PRO A 301 -21.48 2.28 -10.35
CA PRO A 301 -20.36 1.66 -9.65
C PRO A 301 -19.03 2.05 -10.31
N GLU A 302 -17.94 2.05 -9.54
CA GLU A 302 -16.58 2.25 -10.07
C GLU A 302 -16.00 0.94 -10.63
N VAL A 303 -16.67 0.38 -11.64
CA VAL A 303 -16.20 -0.76 -12.44
C VAL A 303 -16.33 -0.45 -13.92
N ALA A 304 -15.52 -1.08 -14.76
CA ALA A 304 -15.73 -1.08 -16.20
C ALA A 304 -16.87 -2.05 -16.55
N ILE A 305 -18.00 -1.53 -17.05
CA ILE A 305 -19.13 -2.36 -17.47
C ILE A 305 -18.90 -2.84 -18.91
N ILE A 306 -18.77 -4.15 -19.08
CA ILE A 306 -18.60 -4.78 -20.39
C ILE A 306 -19.99 -5.16 -20.93
N LYS A 307 -20.35 -4.55 -22.06
CA LYS A 307 -21.56 -4.94 -22.80
C LYS A 307 -21.28 -6.21 -23.59
N ASN A 308 -22.19 -7.18 -23.54
CA ASN A 308 -22.13 -8.29 -24.48
C ASN A 308 -22.27 -7.71 -25.89
N LYS A 309 -21.26 -7.88 -26.75
CA LYS A 309 -21.45 -7.63 -28.18
C LYS A 309 -22.61 -8.51 -28.62
N LYS A 310 -23.71 -7.90 -29.07
CA LYS A 310 -24.69 -8.63 -29.87
C LYS A 310 -23.87 -9.32 -30.95
N ILE A 311 -23.93 -10.65 -30.98
CA ILE A 311 -23.57 -11.39 -32.19
C ILE A 311 -24.53 -10.83 -33.24
N SER A 312 -24.03 -9.89 -34.04
CA SER A 312 -24.68 -9.52 -35.27
C SER A 312 -24.79 -10.81 -36.06
N GLN A 313 -25.98 -11.41 -36.06
CA GLN A 313 -26.39 -12.35 -37.08
C GLN A 313 -26.25 -11.58 -38.40
N GLN A 314 -25.07 -11.68 -39.02
CA GLN A 314 -24.86 -11.27 -40.40
C GLN A 314 -25.22 -12.48 -41.26
N GLY A 315 -26.35 -12.35 -41.94
CA GLY A 315 -26.61 -12.90 -43.28
C GLY A 315 -26.73 -14.42 -43.38
N ALA A 316 -27.96 -14.90 -43.24
CA ALA A 316 -28.50 -15.84 -44.22
C ALA A 316 -29.28 -15.02 -45.25
#